data_AF-A0A967GUJ2-F1
#
_entry.id   AF-A0A967GUJ2-F1
#
_cell.length_a   1.000
_cell.length_b   1.000
_cell.length_c   1.000
_cell.angle_alpha   90.00
_cell.angle_beta   90.00
_cell.angle_gamma   90.00
#
_symmetry.space_group_name_H-M   'P 1'
#
loop_
_entity.id
_entity.type
_entity.pdbx_description
1 polymer ?
#
loop_
_entity_poly.entity_id
_entity_poly.type
_entity_poly.pdbx_seq_one_letter_code
_entity_poly.pdbx_strand_id
1 'polypeptide(L)' 'MKIYTRTGDEGETGLFGGGRVPKHHRRVAAYGAVDELNAVVGQTRLAVTDSWIESRLE' A
#
# COMPACT_ATOMS: atom_id res chain seq x y z
N MET A 1 -13.34 13.25 -9.84
CA MET A 1 -13.48 11.91 -9.22
C MET A 1 -13.12 12.04 -7.75
N LYS A 2 -13.90 11.46 -6.82
CA LYS A 2 -13.58 11.50 -5.39
C LYS A 2 -12.77 10.25 -5.03
N ILE A 3 -11.65 10.44 -4.33
CA ILE A 3 -10.85 9.32 -3.81
C ILE A 3 -11.56 8.68 -2.62
N TYR A 4 -12.22 9.48 -1.78
CA TYR A 4 -12.97 8.98 -0.63
C TYR A 4 -14.36 8.46 -1.04
N THR A 5 -14.71 7.28 -0.53
CA THR A 5 -16.00 6.62 -0.76
C THR A 5 -16.82 6.45 0.51
N ARG A 6 -16.19 6.53 1.69
CA ARG A 6 -16.80 6.28 3.02
C ARG A 6 -17.31 4.87 3.26
N THR A 7 -17.12 3.95 2.32
CA THR A 7 -17.59 2.57 2.47
C THR A 7 -16.87 1.79 3.57
N GLY A 8 -15.79 2.32 4.13
CA GLY A 8 -15.05 1.71 5.24
C GLY A 8 -15.24 2.39 6.58
N ASP A 9 -16.16 3.33 6.71
CA ASP A 9 -16.35 4.11 7.95
C ASP A 9 -16.82 3.23 9.12
N GLU A 10 -17.49 2.11 8.84
CA GLU A 10 -17.89 1.08 9.82
C GLU A 10 -16.75 0.13 10.21
N GLY A 11 -15.51 0.39 9.80
CA GLY A 11 -14.34 -0.41 10.18
C GLY A 11 -14.04 -1.62 9.28
N GLU A 12 -14.82 -1.81 8.22
CA GLU A 12 -14.65 -2.88 7.22
C GLU A 12 -13.97 -2.37 5.94
N THR A 13 -13.38 -3.26 5.15
CA THR A 13 -12.85 -2.95 3.81
C THR A 13 -13.11 -4.09 2.84
N GLY A 14 -13.11 -3.79 1.55
CA GLY A 14 -13.29 -4.78 0.48
C GLY A 14 -11.98 -5.49 0.16
N LEU A 15 -12.05 -6.81 -0.09
CA LEU A 15 -10.94 -7.54 -0.69
C LEU A 15 -11.05 -7.54 -2.22
N PHE A 16 -9.90 -7.61 -2.87
CA PHE A 16 -9.86 -7.91 -4.30
C PHE A 16 -10.46 -9.30 -4.55
N GLY A 17 -11.35 -9.41 -5.54
CA GLY A 17 -12.12 -10.64 -5.79
C GLY A 17 -13.43 -10.77 -5.02
N GLY A 18 -13.80 -9.76 -4.23
CA GLY A 18 -15.05 -9.72 -3.47
C GLY A 18 -14.89 -10.12 -2.01
N GLY A 19 -15.95 -9.92 -1.24
CA GLY A 19 -15.94 -10.08 0.22
C GLY A 19 -15.45 -8.84 0.96
N ARG A 20 -15.93 -8.69 2.20
CA ARG A 20 -15.54 -7.61 3.11
C ARG A 20 -14.96 -8.22 4.37
N VAL A 21 -13.92 -7.58 4.91
CA VAL A 21 -13.26 -8.00 6.14
C VAL A 21 -12.97 -6.79 7.04
N PRO A 22 -12.83 -7.00 8.36
CA PRO A 22 -12.42 -5.94 9.25
C PRO A 22 -11.07 -5.35 8.83
N LYS A 23 -10.87 -4.04 9.01
CA LYS A 23 -9.61 -3.35 8.69
C LYS A 23 -8.39 -3.94 9.42
N HIS A 24 -8.60 -4.57 10.56
CA HIS A 24 -7.56 -5.26 11.34
C HIS A 24 -7.34 -6.73 10.92
N HIS A 25 -7.99 -7.19 9.85
CA HIS A 25 -7.80 -8.55 9.33
C HIS A 25 -6.37 -8.72 8.78
N ARG A 26 -5.75 -9.89 9.03
CA ARG A 26 -4.35 -10.19 8.66
C ARG A 26 -3.98 -9.87 7.20
N ARG A 27 -4.86 -10.20 6.24
CA ARG A 27 -4.70 -9.85 4.81
C ARG A 27 -4.57 -8.34 4.56
N VAL A 28 -5.37 -7.51 5.24
CA VAL A 28 -5.31 -6.05 5.09
C VAL A 28 -3.98 -5.54 5.64
N ALA A 29 -3.56 -6.03 6.80
CA ALA A 29 -2.26 -5.71 7.37
C ALA A 29 -1.09 -6.13 6.45
N ALA A 30 -1.17 -7.31 5.82
CA ALA A 30 -0.13 -7.81 4.94
C ALA A 30 0.11 -6.90 3.72
N TYR A 31 -0.95 -6.53 3.00
CA TYR A 31 -0.78 -5.62 1.85
C TYR A 31 -0.57 -4.16 2.28
N GLY A 32 -1.04 -3.75 3.45
CA GLY A 32 -0.69 -2.45 4.04
C GLY A 32 0.81 -2.32 4.35
N ALA A 33 1.46 -3.37 4.85
CA ALA A 33 2.91 -3.39 5.05
C ALA A 33 3.68 -3.32 3.72
N VAL A 34 3.16 -3.94 2.66
CA VAL A 34 3.72 -3.81 1.30
C VAL A 34 3.55 -2.40 0.76
N ASP A 35 2.41 -1.75 0.99
CA ASP A 35 2.17 -0.36 0.61
C ASP A 35 3.11 0.62 1.33
N GLU A 36 3.31 0.42 2.63
CA GLU A 36 4.30 1.18 3.42
C GLU A 36 5.73 0.98 2.90
N LEU A 37 6.13 -0.26 2.64
CA LEU A 37 7.43 -0.56 2.03
C LEU A 37 7.58 0.15 0.68
N ASN A 38 6.54 0.16 -0.15
CA ASN A 38 6.58 0.79 -1.47
C ASN A 38 6.76 2.32 -1.36
N ALA A 39 6.14 2.96 -0.36
CA ALA A 39 6.37 4.38 -0.08
C ALA A 39 7.84 4.66 0.30
N VAL A 40 8.46 3.79 1.12
CA VAL A 40 9.88 3.88 1.48
C VAL A 40 10.80 3.66 0.28
N VAL A 41 10.48 2.71 -0.60
CA VAL A 41 11.20 2.49 -1.85
C VAL A 41 11.14 3.75 -2.71
N GLY A 42 9.96 4.35 -2.88
CA GLY A 42 9.78 5.60 -3.60
C GLY A 42 10.63 6.75 -3.04
N GLN A 43 10.70 6.88 -1.71
CA GLN A 43 11.57 7.86 -1.05
C GLN A 43 13.05 7.56 -1.30
N THR A 44 13.45 6.28 -1.22
CA THR A 44 14.85 5.86 -1.42
C THR A 44 15.33 6.18 -2.83
N ARG A 45 14.48 6.00 -3.85
CA ARG A 45 14.78 6.38 -5.25
C ARG A 45 15.14 7.86 -5.40
N LEU A 46 14.49 8.75 -4.64
CA LEU A 46 14.80 10.18 -4.69
C LEU A 46 16.13 10.54 -4.01
N ALA A 47 16.60 9.70 -3.08
CA ALA A 47 17.76 9.98 -2.25
C ALA A 47 19.04 9.27 -2.71
N VAL A 48 18.93 8.17 -3.47
CA VAL A 48 20.08 7.38 -3.90
C VAL A 48 20.79 8.02 -5.09
N THR A 49 22.13 7.96 -5.08
CA THR A 49 22.98 8.50 -6.16
C THR A 49 23.75 7.41 -6.90
N ASP A 50 23.74 6.18 -6.38
CA ASP A 50 24.35 5.02 -7.02
C ASP A 50 23.44 4.52 -8.16
N SER A 51 23.94 4.58 -9.38
CA SER A 51 23.19 4.24 -10.59
C SER A 51 22.85 2.75 -10.69
N TRP A 52 23.65 1.87 -10.09
CA TRP A 52 23.32 0.45 -10.04
C TRP A 52 22.14 0.21 -9.10
N ILE A 53 22.13 0.84 -7.92
CA ILE A 53 21.00 0.74 -6.98
C ILE A 53 19.73 1.34 -7.57
N GLU A 54 19.81 2.52 -8.20
CA GLU A 54 18.67 3.17 -8.86
C GLU A 54 18.01 2.23 -9.89
N SER A 55 18.82 1.54 -10.72
CA SER A 55 18.32 0.58 -11.72
C SER A 55 17.59 -0.64 -11.14
N ARG A 56 17.77 -0.93 -9.84
CA ARG A 56 17.11 -2.05 -9.15
C ARG A 56 15.83 -1.65 -8.44
N LEU A 57 15.55 -0.35 -8.34
CA LEU A 57 14.36 0.21 -7.71
C LEU A 57 13.33 0.68 -8.74
N GLU A 58 13.51 0.33 -10.02
CA GLU A 58 12.50 0.53 -11.09
C GLU A 58 11.27 -0.37 -10.92
#